data_AF-A0A2P2K7C0-F1
#
_entry.id   AF-A0A2P2K7C0-F1
#
_cell.length_a   1.000
_cell.length_b   1.000
_cell.length_c   1.000
_cell.angle_alpha   90.00
_cell.angle_beta   90.00
_cell.angle_gamma   90.00
#
_symmetry.space_group_name_H-M   'P 1'
#
loop_
_entity.id
_entity.type
_entity.pdbx_description
1 polymer ?
#
loop_
_entity_poly.entity_id
_entity_poly.type
_entity_poly.pdbx_seq_one_letter_code
_entity_poly.pdbx_strand_id
1 'polypeptide(L)'
;MKGTPVLHGYHMPAEWEPHSQTWIGWPERPDNWRDGAVPAQSVFTKVAIAISKFEPVTVCASAAQWKNARSQLPENIRVIEMSMNDSWFRDTGPTFVVRKSASIPEFLEHEVAGIDWNFNSWGGIEEGCYKDWSLDLLVARKILQIEMYPRFYNSIILEGGSIHVDGEGNNLHTTSM
;
A
#
# COMPACT_ATOMS: atom_id res chain seq x y z
N MET A 1 -9.98 2.65 14.23
CA MET A 1 -11.16 3.50 14.45
C MET A 1 -12.42 2.66 14.29
N LYS A 2 -13.49 2.97 15.05
CA LYS A 2 -14.80 2.34 14.88
C LYS A 2 -15.64 3.15 13.88
N GLY A 3 -16.46 2.48 13.07
CA GLY A 3 -17.28 3.11 12.03
C GLY A 3 -16.55 3.27 10.69
N THR A 4 -17.15 4.00 9.76
CA THR A 4 -16.63 4.19 8.39
C THR A 4 -15.89 5.52 8.24
N PRO A 5 -14.94 5.66 7.30
CA PRO A 5 -14.25 6.92 7.02
C PRO A 5 -15.20 8.12 6.84
N VAL A 6 -16.32 7.93 6.14
CA VAL A 6 -17.33 8.98 5.88
C VAL A 6 -17.98 9.52 7.15
N LEU A 7 -18.30 8.65 8.14
CA LEU A 7 -18.82 9.10 9.45
C LEU A 7 -17.84 10.00 10.19
N HIS A 8 -16.57 9.90 9.83
CA HIS A 8 -15.47 10.67 10.36
C HIS A 8 -15.02 11.77 9.38
N GLY A 9 -15.79 12.10 8.35
CA GLY A 9 -15.48 13.19 7.41
C GLY A 9 -14.29 12.94 6.48
N TYR A 10 -13.82 11.69 6.37
CA TYR A 10 -12.76 11.30 5.44
C TYR A 10 -13.32 10.93 4.08
N HIS A 11 -12.53 11.18 3.03
CA HIS A 11 -12.77 10.74 1.66
C HIS A 11 -11.47 10.24 1.03
N MET A 12 -11.54 9.36 0.04
CA MET A 12 -10.37 8.95 -0.75
C MET A 12 -10.10 10.05 -1.79
N PRO A 13 -8.91 10.70 -1.76
CA PRO A 13 -8.55 11.67 -2.77
C PRO A 13 -8.28 10.96 -4.11
N ALA A 14 -8.33 11.70 -5.20
CA ALA A 14 -7.92 11.17 -6.50
C ALA A 14 -6.41 10.92 -6.52
N GLU A 15 -5.95 9.96 -7.33
CA GLU A 15 -4.51 9.62 -7.44
C GLU A 15 -3.67 10.73 -8.10
N TRP A 16 -4.30 11.76 -8.69
CA TRP A 16 -3.61 12.94 -9.21
C TRP A 16 -3.53 14.10 -8.21
N GLU A 17 -4.14 13.96 -7.04
CA GLU A 17 -3.97 14.94 -5.97
C GLU A 17 -2.56 14.86 -5.36
N PRO A 18 -2.05 15.92 -4.71
CA PRO A 18 -0.70 15.92 -4.16
C PRO A 18 -0.45 14.76 -3.19
N HIS A 19 0.67 14.06 -3.40
CA HIS A 19 1.11 12.96 -2.54
C HIS A 19 2.23 13.39 -1.60
N SER A 20 2.27 12.77 -0.42
CA SER A 20 3.39 12.94 0.51
C SER A 20 4.52 11.94 0.27
N GLN A 21 4.21 10.71 -0.16
CA GLN A 21 5.17 9.66 -0.48
C GLN A 21 4.53 8.46 -1.21
N THR A 22 5.36 7.65 -1.86
CA THR A 22 4.99 6.34 -2.42
C THR A 22 5.57 5.18 -1.61
N TRP A 23 4.80 4.09 -1.51
CA TRP A 23 5.19 2.83 -0.87
C TRP A 23 5.34 1.70 -1.90
N ILE A 24 6.41 0.91 -1.78
CA ILE A 24 6.71 -0.20 -2.69
C ILE A 24 7.13 -1.44 -1.89
N GLY A 25 6.58 -2.61 -2.22
CA GLY A 25 7.08 -3.90 -1.74
C GLY A 25 8.24 -4.40 -2.60
N TRP A 26 9.28 -4.98 -1.99
CA TRP A 26 10.42 -5.56 -2.69
C TRP A 26 10.15 -7.00 -3.19
N PRO A 27 10.31 -7.31 -4.48
CA PRO A 27 10.02 -8.64 -5.01
C PRO A 27 11.12 -9.65 -4.65
N GLU A 28 10.72 -10.84 -4.19
CA GLU A 28 11.68 -11.89 -3.81
C GLU A 28 11.22 -13.34 -4.00
N ARG A 29 9.91 -13.61 -3.97
CA ARG A 29 9.42 -15.01 -3.98
C ARG A 29 9.78 -15.72 -5.30
N PRO A 30 10.47 -16.87 -5.26
CA PRO A 30 11.05 -17.49 -6.46
C PRO A 30 10.04 -18.26 -7.31
N ASP A 31 8.87 -18.56 -6.76
CA ASP A 31 7.78 -19.25 -7.45
C ASP A 31 6.91 -18.31 -8.30
N ASN A 32 6.97 -17.00 -8.07
CA ASN A 32 6.40 -15.98 -8.95
C ASN A 32 7.48 -15.30 -9.81
N TRP A 33 8.61 -14.93 -9.18
CA TRP A 33 9.66 -14.16 -9.84
C TRP A 33 10.83 -15.03 -10.27
N ARG A 34 11.03 -15.14 -11.60
CA ARG A 34 12.15 -15.92 -12.19
C ARG A 34 13.51 -15.50 -11.66
N ASP A 35 14.47 -16.43 -11.73
CA ASP A 35 15.89 -16.20 -11.43
C ASP A 35 16.12 -15.59 -10.03
N GLY A 36 15.36 -16.05 -9.03
CA GLY A 36 15.43 -15.55 -7.66
C GLY A 36 15.04 -14.06 -7.55
N ALA A 37 14.11 -13.61 -8.39
CA ALA A 37 13.64 -12.24 -8.51
C ALA A 37 14.66 -11.19 -8.97
N VAL A 38 15.91 -11.55 -9.29
CA VAL A 38 16.95 -10.56 -9.69
C VAL A 38 16.49 -9.63 -10.83
N PRO A 39 15.85 -10.11 -11.92
CA PRO A 39 15.34 -9.23 -12.96
C PRO A 39 14.24 -8.28 -12.46
N ALA A 40 13.35 -8.76 -11.61
CA ALA A 40 12.26 -7.98 -11.03
C ALA A 40 12.79 -6.89 -10.09
N GLN A 41 13.75 -7.23 -9.24
CA GLN A 41 14.44 -6.30 -8.34
C GLN A 41 15.12 -5.16 -9.11
N SER A 42 15.75 -5.45 -10.26
CA SER A 42 16.32 -4.42 -11.12
C SER A 42 15.26 -3.46 -11.67
N VAL A 43 14.09 -3.97 -12.06
CA VAL A 43 12.99 -3.15 -12.55
C VAL A 43 12.38 -2.32 -11.42
N PHE A 44 12.09 -2.92 -10.26
CA PHE A 44 11.54 -2.22 -9.09
C PHE A 44 12.50 -1.12 -8.61
N THR A 45 13.80 -1.36 -8.66
CA THR A 45 14.82 -0.32 -8.39
C THR A 45 14.69 0.86 -9.36
N LYS A 46 14.54 0.60 -10.66
CA LYS A 46 14.36 1.66 -11.66
C LYS A 46 13.06 2.45 -11.45
N VAL A 47 11.97 1.77 -11.10
CA VAL A 47 10.68 2.41 -10.78
C VAL A 47 10.81 3.31 -9.55
N ALA A 48 11.36 2.77 -8.45
CA ALA A 48 11.57 3.53 -7.22
C ALA A 48 12.46 4.76 -7.44
N ILE A 49 13.55 4.62 -8.21
CA ILE A 49 14.41 5.75 -8.60
C ILE A 49 13.64 6.79 -9.42
N ALA A 50 12.82 6.35 -10.38
CA ALA A 50 12.05 7.25 -11.23
C ALA A 50 11.04 8.08 -10.41
N ILE A 51 10.31 7.44 -9.49
CA ILE A 51 9.35 8.11 -8.59
C ILE A 51 10.07 9.05 -7.62
N SER A 52 11.25 8.66 -7.11
CA SER A 52 12.03 9.46 -6.15
C SER A 52 12.48 10.83 -6.65
N LYS A 53 12.32 11.11 -7.95
CA LYS A 53 12.56 12.43 -8.55
C LYS A 53 11.42 13.42 -8.30
N PHE A 54 10.24 12.93 -7.93
CA PHE A 54 9.02 13.72 -7.78
C PHE A 54 8.52 13.74 -6.34
N GLU A 55 8.69 12.63 -5.61
CA GLU A 55 8.21 12.49 -4.24
C GLU A 55 9.07 11.49 -3.43
N PRO A 56 9.04 11.54 -2.09
CA PRO A 56 9.69 10.53 -1.25
C PRO A 56 9.18 9.11 -1.55
N VAL A 57 10.10 8.13 -1.53
CA VAL A 57 9.77 6.72 -1.73
C VAL A 57 10.22 5.90 -0.53
N THR A 58 9.34 5.01 -0.07
CA THR A 58 9.65 3.98 0.93
C THR A 58 9.53 2.59 0.31
N VAL A 59 10.64 1.85 0.29
CA VAL A 59 10.69 0.44 -0.11
C VAL A 59 10.68 -0.45 1.13
N CYS A 60 9.77 -1.42 1.16
CA CYS A 60 9.62 -2.42 2.20
C CYS A 60 10.24 -3.74 1.71
N ALA A 61 11.22 -4.26 2.43
CA ALA A 61 11.89 -5.52 2.09
C ALA A 61 11.88 -6.49 3.27
N SER A 62 11.85 -7.80 3.03
CA SER A 62 11.99 -8.77 4.10
C SER A 62 13.34 -8.65 4.80
N ALA A 63 13.46 -9.22 6.00
CA ALA A 63 14.72 -9.31 6.73
C ALA A 63 15.86 -9.90 5.89
N ALA A 64 15.54 -10.90 5.05
CA ALA A 64 16.51 -11.56 4.19
C ALA A 64 16.98 -10.66 3.03
N GLN A 65 16.09 -9.82 2.51
CA GLN A 65 16.39 -8.95 1.36
C GLN A 65 16.76 -7.52 1.72
N TRP A 66 16.60 -7.09 2.98
CA TRP A 66 16.80 -5.70 3.37
C TRP A 66 18.18 -5.16 2.96
N LYS A 67 19.26 -5.91 3.25
CA LYS A 67 20.63 -5.51 2.87
C LYS A 67 20.80 -5.41 1.35
N ASN A 68 20.21 -6.36 0.61
CA ASN A 68 20.26 -6.37 -0.86
C ASN A 68 19.52 -5.14 -1.43
N ALA A 69 18.26 -4.94 -1.04
CA ALA A 69 17.45 -3.80 -1.47
C ALA A 69 18.14 -2.46 -1.15
N ARG A 70 18.64 -2.32 0.08
CA ARG A 70 19.37 -1.12 0.51
C ARG A 70 20.61 -0.85 -0.34
N SER A 71 21.34 -1.89 -0.76
CA SER A 71 22.53 -1.76 -1.60
C SER A 71 22.24 -1.37 -3.05
N GLN A 72 21.03 -1.66 -3.56
CA GLN A 72 20.62 -1.36 -4.93
C GLN A 72 19.95 0.01 -5.07
N LEU A 73 19.36 0.53 -3.99
CA LEU A 73 18.60 1.78 -3.98
C LEU A 73 19.46 2.97 -3.49
N PRO A 74 19.33 4.16 -4.10
CA PRO A 74 20.03 5.36 -3.65
C PRO A 74 19.59 5.81 -2.25
N GLU A 75 20.45 6.56 -1.55
CA GLU A 75 20.25 6.95 -0.14
C GLU A 75 18.98 7.74 0.13
N ASN A 76 18.48 8.51 -0.84
CA ASN A 76 17.25 9.30 -0.71
C ASN A 76 15.96 8.46 -0.65
N ILE A 77 16.01 7.18 -1.03
CA ILE A 77 14.89 6.26 -0.91
C ILE A 77 14.96 5.58 0.45
N ARG A 78 13.91 5.69 1.28
CA ARG A 78 13.84 5.01 2.58
C ARG A 78 13.66 3.51 2.36
N VAL A 79 14.44 2.68 3.04
CA VAL A 79 14.29 1.20 2.99
C VAL A 79 14.01 0.69 4.39
N ILE A 80 12.89 0.00 4.57
CA ILE A 80 12.49 -0.55 5.86
C ILE A 80 12.32 -2.06 5.79
N GLU A 81 12.56 -2.72 6.91
CA GLU A 81 12.30 -4.15 7.04
C GLU A 81 10.81 -4.38 7.29
N MET A 82 10.17 -5.20 6.45
CA MET A 82 8.77 -5.58 6.57
C MET A 82 8.53 -6.95 5.94
N SER A 83 7.98 -7.88 6.71
CA SER A 83 7.50 -9.17 6.18
C SER A 83 6.19 -8.99 5.39
N MET A 84 6.13 -9.61 4.22
CA MET A 84 5.00 -9.72 3.28
C MET A 84 5.15 -11.03 2.49
N ASN A 85 4.09 -11.54 1.86
CA ASN A 85 4.17 -12.76 1.04
C ASN A 85 4.49 -12.43 -0.43
N ASP A 86 4.04 -11.28 -0.96
CA ASP A 86 4.49 -10.76 -2.26
C ASP A 86 4.46 -9.21 -2.31
N SER A 87 4.99 -8.61 -3.38
CA SER A 87 5.32 -7.18 -3.47
C SER A 87 4.19 -6.23 -3.91
N TRP A 88 2.93 -6.67 -3.93
CA TRP A 88 1.81 -5.96 -4.57
C TRP A 88 1.11 -4.95 -3.65
N PHE A 89 1.84 -3.92 -3.22
CA PHE A 89 1.33 -2.94 -2.24
C PHE A 89 0.18 -2.07 -2.74
N ARG A 90 -0.07 -2.00 -4.05
CA ARG A 90 -1.29 -1.40 -4.61
C ARG A 90 -2.55 -2.10 -4.08
N ASP A 91 -2.46 -3.40 -3.82
CA ASP A 91 -3.60 -4.24 -3.42
C ASP A 91 -3.61 -4.55 -1.93
N THR A 92 -2.43 -4.67 -1.31
CA THR A 92 -2.27 -5.07 0.10
C THR A 92 -1.92 -3.90 1.03
N GLY A 93 -1.57 -2.75 0.47
CA GLY A 93 -1.33 -1.51 1.21
C GLY A 93 -2.61 -0.82 1.65
N PRO A 94 -2.51 0.21 2.50
CA PRO A 94 -3.69 0.93 2.94
C PRO A 94 -4.21 1.83 1.81
N THR A 95 -5.54 1.93 1.69
CA THR A 95 -6.15 3.01 0.90
C THR A 95 -6.20 4.26 1.77
N PHE A 96 -5.35 5.23 1.50
CA PHE A 96 -5.34 6.48 2.25
C PHE A 96 -6.59 7.32 1.99
N VAL A 97 -7.08 7.97 3.04
CA VAL A 97 -8.23 8.86 3.02
C VAL A 97 -7.91 10.13 3.80
N VAL A 98 -8.45 11.26 3.37
CA VAL A 98 -8.11 12.59 3.89
C VAL A 98 -9.34 13.38 4.33
N ARG A 99 -9.15 14.34 5.23
CA ARG A 99 -10.14 15.36 5.61
C ARG A 99 -9.77 16.70 4.99
N LYS A 100 -10.77 17.54 4.71
CA LYS A 100 -10.53 18.95 4.38
C LYS A 100 -10.19 19.74 5.66
N SER A 101 -9.09 20.48 5.63
CA SER A 101 -8.50 21.17 6.80
C SER A 101 -9.49 22.11 7.53
N ALA A 102 -10.44 22.74 6.82
CA ALA A 102 -11.46 23.62 7.41
C ALA A 102 -12.53 22.92 8.28
N SER A 103 -12.53 21.59 8.34
CA SER A 103 -13.54 20.78 9.05
C SER A 103 -13.01 20.13 10.34
N ILE A 104 -11.81 20.51 10.77
CA ILE A 104 -11.11 19.89 11.89
C ILE A 104 -11.22 20.81 13.12
N PRO A 105 -11.99 20.43 14.15
CA PRO A 105 -11.80 20.99 15.48
C PRO A 105 -10.35 20.71 15.92
N GLU A 106 -9.66 21.69 16.50
CA GLU A 106 -8.22 21.63 16.90
C GLU A 106 -7.81 20.37 17.70
N PHE A 107 -8.76 19.63 18.27
CA PHE A 107 -8.53 18.40 19.04
C PHE A 107 -8.58 17.09 18.21
N LEU A 108 -8.89 17.13 16.91
CA LEU A 108 -8.89 15.95 16.04
C LEU A 108 -7.58 15.91 15.24
N GLU A 109 -6.65 15.05 15.68
CA GLU A 109 -5.20 15.18 15.40
C GLU A 109 -4.71 14.80 13.99
N HIS A 110 -5.54 14.18 13.14
CA HIS A 110 -5.04 13.60 11.88
C HIS A 110 -5.87 14.01 10.66
N GLU A 111 -5.22 14.66 9.69
CA GLU A 111 -5.79 14.99 8.38
C GLU A 111 -5.84 13.76 7.45
N VAL A 112 -5.02 12.75 7.72
CA VAL A 112 -4.87 11.52 6.93
C VAL A 112 -5.16 10.30 7.80
N ALA A 113 -5.88 9.34 7.25
CA ALA A 113 -6.07 8.01 7.80
C ALA A 113 -5.94 6.96 6.68
N GLY A 114 -5.97 5.68 7.01
CA GLY A 114 -5.98 4.61 6.02
C GLY A 114 -7.09 3.59 6.26
N ILE A 115 -7.68 3.13 5.17
CA ILE A 115 -8.52 1.94 5.15
C ILE A 115 -7.62 0.73 4.97
N ASP A 116 -7.79 -0.25 5.85
CA ASP A 116 -7.14 -1.55 5.80
C ASP A 116 -8.21 -2.59 5.42
N TRP A 117 -8.24 -2.92 4.13
CA TRP A 117 -9.12 -3.92 3.55
C TRP A 117 -8.66 -5.33 3.91
N ASN A 118 -9.58 -6.29 3.89
CA ASN A 118 -9.19 -7.68 3.92
C ASN A 118 -8.63 -8.08 2.53
N PHE A 119 -7.76 -9.07 2.49
CA PHE A 119 -7.11 -9.54 1.27
C PHE A 119 -7.11 -11.06 1.22
N ASN A 120 -7.22 -11.65 0.03
CA ASN A 120 -7.26 -13.11 -0.12
C ASN A 120 -6.41 -13.67 -1.27
N SER A 121 -5.36 -12.96 -1.71
CA SER A 121 -4.57 -13.37 -2.88
C SER A 121 -5.39 -13.42 -4.18
N TRP A 122 -6.31 -12.48 -4.38
CA TRP A 122 -7.14 -12.33 -5.61
C TRP A 122 -7.97 -13.58 -5.96
N GLY A 123 -8.58 -14.25 -4.96
CA GLY A 123 -9.40 -15.45 -5.22
C GLY A 123 -9.43 -16.49 -4.11
N GLY A 124 -8.70 -16.26 -3.00
CA GLY A 124 -8.72 -17.14 -1.84
C GLY A 124 -8.00 -18.47 -2.07
N ILE A 125 -8.42 -19.50 -1.34
CA ILE A 125 -7.74 -20.80 -1.32
C ILE A 125 -7.88 -21.54 -2.66
N GLU A 126 -8.99 -21.33 -3.36
CA GLU A 126 -9.35 -22.08 -4.58
C GLU A 126 -8.76 -21.45 -5.84
N GLU A 127 -8.89 -20.12 -5.99
CA GLU A 127 -8.53 -19.41 -7.23
C GLU A 127 -7.42 -18.37 -7.04
N GLY A 128 -6.93 -18.19 -5.81
CA GLY A 128 -5.92 -17.19 -5.52
C GLY A 128 -4.53 -17.53 -6.09
N CYS A 129 -3.73 -16.49 -6.35
CA CYS A 129 -2.39 -16.63 -6.91
C CYS A 129 -1.40 -17.38 -6.00
N TYR A 130 -1.65 -17.43 -4.69
CA TYR A 130 -0.86 -18.20 -3.73
C TYR A 130 -1.67 -18.55 -2.48
N LYS A 131 -1.23 -19.60 -1.76
CA LYS A 131 -2.02 -20.21 -0.68
C LYS A 131 -1.85 -19.56 0.70
N ASP A 132 -0.76 -18.82 0.92
CA ASP A 132 -0.48 -18.12 2.17
C ASP A 132 -0.25 -16.64 1.90
N TRP A 133 -1.19 -15.80 2.32
CA TRP A 133 -1.17 -14.34 2.28
C TRP A 133 -1.25 -13.73 3.68
N SER A 134 -0.91 -14.50 4.71
CA SER A 134 -1.06 -14.09 6.11
C SER A 134 -0.21 -12.87 6.49
N LEU A 135 0.93 -12.67 5.83
CA LEU A 135 1.79 -11.50 6.03
C LEU A 135 1.30 -10.30 5.23
N ASP A 136 0.70 -10.50 4.07
CA ASP A 136 0.11 -9.42 3.27
C ASP A 136 -1.05 -8.74 3.99
N LEU A 137 -1.85 -9.49 4.74
CA LEU A 137 -2.91 -8.98 5.62
C LEU A 137 -2.41 -8.00 6.70
N LEU A 138 -1.08 -7.93 6.91
CA LEU A 138 -0.48 -7.05 7.89
C LEU A 138 0.17 -5.82 7.26
N VAL A 139 0.31 -5.76 5.92
CA VAL A 139 1.01 -4.67 5.22
C VAL A 139 0.36 -3.32 5.49
N ALA A 140 -0.94 -3.18 5.21
CA ALA A 140 -1.68 -1.95 5.48
C ALA A 140 -1.58 -1.50 6.93
N ARG A 141 -1.76 -2.43 7.89
CA ARG A 141 -1.62 -2.14 9.33
C ARG A 141 -0.22 -1.62 9.66
N LYS A 142 0.84 -2.28 9.18
CA LYS A 142 2.23 -1.90 9.49
C LYS A 142 2.55 -0.52 8.92
N ILE A 143 2.17 -0.25 7.67
CA ILE A 143 2.35 1.07 7.04
C ILE A 143 1.69 2.16 7.88
N LEU A 144 0.43 1.98 8.27
CA LEU A 144 -0.29 2.97 9.07
C LEU A 144 0.31 3.15 10.47
N GLN A 145 0.88 2.10 11.07
CA GLN A 145 1.58 2.22 12.35
C GLN A 145 2.91 2.97 12.24
N ILE A 146 3.67 2.73 11.17
CA ILE A 146 4.94 3.43 10.91
C ILE A 146 4.70 4.94 10.74
N GLU A 147 3.65 5.30 10.01
CA GLU A 147 3.30 6.70 9.76
C GLU A 147 2.42 7.31 10.86
N MET A 148 2.08 6.53 11.90
CA MET A 148 1.21 6.94 13.01
C MET A 148 -0.15 7.48 12.55
N TYR A 149 -0.71 6.91 11.47
CA TYR A 149 -2.03 7.28 10.97
C TYR A 149 -3.15 6.41 11.55
N PRO A 150 -4.35 6.97 11.77
CA PRO A 150 -5.52 6.19 12.15
C PRO A 150 -5.87 5.13 11.12
N ARG A 151 -6.27 3.95 11.61
CA ARG A 151 -6.64 2.80 10.80
C ARG A 151 -8.15 2.53 10.85
N PHE A 152 -8.79 2.43 9.70
CA PHE A 152 -10.14 1.89 9.51
C PHE A 152 -10.04 0.47 8.98
N TYR A 153 -10.17 -0.53 9.86
CA TYR A 153 -10.22 -1.92 9.42
C TYR A 153 -11.57 -2.24 8.77
N ASN A 154 -11.53 -2.96 7.65
CA ASN A 154 -12.71 -3.45 6.96
C ASN A 154 -12.58 -4.95 6.69
N SER A 155 -13.64 -5.73 6.95
CA SER A 155 -13.66 -7.18 6.70
C SER A 155 -13.96 -7.55 5.24
N ILE A 156 -14.39 -6.59 4.42
CA ILE A 156 -14.60 -6.78 2.99
C ILE A 156 -13.26 -7.10 2.33
N ILE A 157 -13.26 -8.13 1.48
CA ILE A 157 -12.13 -8.44 0.59
C ILE A 157 -12.18 -7.46 -0.57
N LEU A 158 -11.16 -6.62 -0.69
CA LEU A 158 -11.03 -5.64 -1.75
C LEU A 158 -9.56 -5.29 -1.95
N GLU A 159 -9.15 -5.23 -3.20
CA GLU A 159 -7.81 -4.83 -3.61
C GLU A 159 -7.82 -3.36 -4.06
N GLY A 160 -6.89 -2.54 -3.58
CA GLY A 160 -6.82 -1.12 -3.95
C GLY A 160 -6.70 -0.87 -5.45
N GLY A 161 -6.06 -1.78 -6.21
CA GLY A 161 -5.98 -1.70 -7.67
C GLY A 161 -7.29 -1.99 -8.42
N SER A 162 -8.32 -2.50 -7.75
CA SER A 162 -9.63 -2.82 -8.35
C SER A 162 -10.58 -1.61 -8.40
N ILE A 163 -10.22 -0.51 -7.74
CA ILE A 163 -11.02 0.71 -7.64
C ILE A 163 -10.21 1.93 -8.09
N HIS A 164 -10.88 2.89 -8.71
CA HIS A 164 -10.33 4.20 -9.01
C HIS A 164 -11.35 5.27 -8.63
N VAL A 165 -10.90 6.41 -8.09
CA VAL A 165 -11.78 7.46 -7.58
C VAL A 165 -11.38 8.82 -8.15
N ASP A 166 -12.35 9.71 -8.33
CA ASP A 166 -12.11 11.06 -8.83
C ASP A 166 -11.93 12.13 -7.74
N GLY A 167 -12.06 11.74 -6.46
CA GLY A 167 -11.98 12.65 -5.32
C GLY A 167 -13.24 13.49 -5.07
N GLU A 168 -14.23 13.44 -5.95
CA GLU A 168 -15.46 14.23 -5.89
C GLU A 168 -16.70 13.38 -5.54
N GLY A 169 -16.48 12.10 -5.22
CA GLY A 169 -17.50 11.17 -4.76
C GLY A 169 -17.90 10.13 -5.80
N ASN A 170 -17.22 10.05 -6.95
CA ASN A 170 -17.44 9.01 -7.95
C ASN A 170 -16.30 7.99 -7.96
N ASN A 171 -16.67 6.73 -8.19
CA ASN A 171 -15.73 5.61 -8.27
C ASN A 171 -15.97 4.80 -9.55
N LEU A 172 -14.88 4.32 -10.14
CA LEU A 172 -14.85 3.32 -11.20
C LEU A 172 -14.36 1.98 -10.62
N HIS A 173 -15.03 0.90 -10.99
CA HIS A 173 -14.65 -0.47 -10.70
C HIS A 173 -15.06 -1.36 -11.87
N THR A 174 -14.45 -2.54 -11.98
CA THR A 174 -14.79 -3.49 -13.06
C THR A 174 -15.64 -4.61 -12.50
N THR A 175 -16.72 -4.95 -13.20
CA THR A 175 -17.47 -6.20 -12.98
C THR A 175 -17.00 -7.24 -13.99
N SER A 176 -16.39 -8.32 -13.55
CA SER A 176 -16.13 -9.50 -14.39
C SER A 176 -17.31 -10.47 -14.33
N MET A 177 -17.66 -11.06 -15.47
CA MET A 177 -18.66 -12.14 -15.57
C MET A 177 -18.02 -13.51 -15.37
#